data_AF-A0A1I1YRV1-F1
#
_entry.id   AF-A0A1I1YRV1-F1
#
_cell.length_a   1.000
_cell.length_b   1.000
_cell.length_c   1.000
_cell.angle_alpha   90.00
_cell.angle_beta   90.00
_cell.angle_gamma   90.00
#
_symmetry.space_group_name_H-M   'P 1'
#
loop_
_entity.id
_entity.type
_entity.pdbx_description
1 polymer ?
#
loop_
_entity_poly.entity_id
_entity_poly.type
_entity_poly.pdbx_seq_one_letter_code
_entity_poly.pdbx_strand_id
1 'polypeptide(L)'
;MVEDDGRWSLARRFGLSFLGLYFCLNLVPLMLLSVPLIDDWFGMLWLMLWTKLMPILGNAALGIAEPISMEIAGSSDMTWNYVQQFWYVVLAAVGAIAWATLPHRRLLFPAQYAWLRIVVRYGLAMMMLSYGFIKVFGAQMEPLGPVHLSRTYGESSPGGLLWSFMGFSRFYMGFTGMAEVIGGALLLWRRTATLGALVTAGVMAHVVVLNFCFDVPVKIYSSLFLAMALFLAAHDARALIDLFVRGRPAALGDPSLALGRRMRIARVVLKAVVFVSVLETPVKLAIRQAAPEPEPGPLAGAWEVVEFVHDGQVRPWSQHDEIRWRQLVILPYPVAMVRGMRGQRTGFAVAHDEAAGTLTLTRMAEPAATHVLALERPAADEMVLRGPIAGGTAMVRLQRLDTEHAPLVTRGFRWIIEEGFN
;
A
#
# COMPACT_ATOMS: atom_id res chain seq x y z
N MET A 1 22.64 25.56 -30.39
CA MET A 1 23.62 25.14 -29.36
C MET A 1 23.79 26.29 -28.38
N VAL A 2 23.98 26.02 -27.09
CA VAL A 2 24.82 26.91 -26.27
C VAL A 2 26.22 26.34 -26.43
N GLU A 3 27.22 27.17 -26.69
CA GLU A 3 28.62 26.78 -26.57
C GLU A 3 28.90 26.51 -25.08
N ASP A 4 28.69 25.24 -24.68
CA ASP A 4 29.14 24.73 -23.39
C ASP A 4 30.59 24.29 -23.63
N ASP A 5 31.55 25.02 -23.06
CA ASP A 5 33.03 24.98 -23.25
C ASP A 5 33.72 23.63 -22.90
N GLY A 6 32.97 22.51 -22.90
CA GLY A 6 33.34 21.22 -22.30
C GLY A 6 33.50 21.27 -20.77
N ARG A 7 33.52 22.47 -20.18
CA ARG A 7 33.84 22.73 -18.78
C ARG A 7 32.57 22.74 -17.92
N TRP A 8 32.20 21.58 -17.41
CA TRP A 8 31.17 21.44 -16.38
C TRP A 8 31.44 22.40 -15.20
N SER A 9 30.48 23.27 -14.87
CA SER A 9 30.58 24.15 -13.71
C SER A 9 30.67 23.36 -12.40
N LEU A 10 31.22 23.97 -11.33
CA LEU A 10 31.34 23.30 -10.04
C LEU A 10 29.95 22.87 -9.50
N ALA A 11 28.94 23.73 -9.64
CA ALA A 11 27.56 23.42 -9.27
C ALA A 11 26.98 22.22 -10.03
N ARG A 12 27.20 22.13 -11.36
CA ARG A 12 26.77 20.95 -12.15
C ARG A 12 27.52 19.68 -11.76
N ARG A 13 28.82 19.78 -11.44
CA ARG A 13 29.63 18.65 -10.96
C ARG A 13 29.15 18.14 -9.59
N PHE A 14 28.94 19.06 -8.65
CA PHE A 14 28.38 18.73 -7.33
C PHE A 14 26.99 18.11 -7.48
N GLY A 15 26.06 18.76 -8.19
CA GLY A 15 24.70 18.26 -8.37
C GLY A 15 24.63 16.87 -9.03
N LEU A 16 25.45 16.62 -10.07
CA LEU A 16 25.53 15.28 -10.67
C LEU A 16 26.07 14.24 -9.68
N SER A 17 27.11 14.58 -8.92
CA SER A 17 27.75 13.66 -7.96
C SER A 17 26.82 13.36 -6.79
N PHE A 18 26.10 14.38 -6.30
CA PHE A 18 25.13 14.27 -5.22
C PHE A 18 23.96 13.39 -5.62
N LEU A 19 23.27 13.70 -6.73
CA LEU A 19 22.19 12.86 -7.25
C LEU A 19 22.68 11.45 -7.59
N GLY A 20 23.92 11.35 -8.11
CA GLY A 20 24.55 10.07 -8.42
C GLY A 20 24.72 9.18 -7.20
N LEU A 21 25.33 9.71 -6.13
CA LEU A 21 25.53 8.99 -4.88
C LEU A 21 24.19 8.71 -4.19
N TYR A 22 23.30 9.71 -4.06
CA TYR A 22 22.01 9.58 -3.38
C TYR A 22 21.08 8.55 -4.06
N PHE A 23 20.98 8.58 -5.39
CA PHE A 23 20.20 7.58 -6.14
C PHE A 23 20.85 6.20 -6.09
N CYS A 24 22.18 6.07 -6.13
CA CYS A 24 22.84 4.77 -5.99
C CYS A 24 22.71 4.18 -4.58
N LEU A 25 22.82 5.00 -3.52
CA LEU A 25 22.65 4.57 -2.12
C LEU A 25 21.26 3.97 -1.87
N ASN A 26 20.23 4.54 -2.51
CA ASN A 26 18.88 3.98 -2.46
C ASN A 26 18.68 2.81 -3.42
N LEU A 27 19.02 2.95 -4.71
CA LEU A 27 18.70 1.94 -5.72
C LEU A 27 19.54 0.67 -5.57
N VAL A 28 20.84 0.75 -5.34
CA VAL A 28 21.71 -0.45 -5.41
C VAL A 28 21.29 -1.52 -4.39
N PRO A 29 20.97 -1.21 -3.12
CA PRO A 29 20.45 -2.20 -2.18
C PRO A 29 19.10 -2.78 -2.63
N LEU A 30 18.14 -1.93 -2.99
CA LEU A 30 16.84 -2.34 -3.55
C LEU A 30 17.01 -3.24 -4.79
N MET A 31 18.02 -2.98 -5.62
CA MET A 31 18.31 -3.79 -6.80
C MET A 31 18.89 -5.15 -6.45
N LEU A 32 19.82 -5.23 -5.50
CA LEU A 32 20.42 -6.49 -5.05
C LEU A 32 19.40 -7.38 -4.32
N LEU A 33 18.50 -6.78 -3.52
CA LEU A 33 17.36 -7.44 -2.88
C LEU A 33 16.31 -7.98 -3.88
N SER A 34 16.37 -7.58 -5.15
CA SER A 34 15.45 -8.04 -6.21
C SER A 34 16.06 -9.12 -7.12
N VAL A 35 17.29 -9.58 -6.83
CA VAL A 35 17.99 -10.60 -7.62
C VAL A 35 18.02 -11.92 -6.82
N PRO A 36 17.36 -12.99 -7.31
CA PRO A 36 17.38 -14.30 -6.68
C PRO A 36 18.80 -14.83 -6.57
N LEU A 37 19.08 -15.59 -5.51
CA LEU A 37 20.42 -16.06 -5.10
C LEU A 37 21.32 -14.95 -4.55
N ILE A 38 20.87 -13.69 -4.54
CA ILE A 38 21.56 -12.54 -3.94
C ILE A 38 20.74 -11.97 -2.79
N ASP A 39 19.44 -11.78 -3.03
CA ASP A 39 18.39 -11.42 -2.09
C ASP A 39 18.61 -11.91 -0.65
N ASP A 40 18.66 -13.22 -0.41
CA ASP A 40 18.73 -13.76 0.97
C ASP A 40 20.01 -13.37 1.72
N TRP A 41 21.19 -13.62 1.12
CA TRP A 41 22.47 -13.37 1.81
C TRP A 41 22.80 -11.87 1.88
N PHE A 42 22.47 -11.11 0.82
CA PHE A 42 22.66 -9.67 0.81
C PHE A 42 21.69 -9.00 1.79
N GLY A 43 20.43 -9.43 1.83
CA GLY A 43 19.42 -8.95 2.77
C GLY A 43 19.82 -9.20 4.23
N MET A 44 20.29 -10.42 4.54
CA MET A 44 20.82 -10.73 5.87
C MET A 44 22.04 -9.87 6.23
N LEU A 45 23.03 -9.73 5.33
CA LEU A 45 24.21 -8.89 5.56
C LEU A 45 23.86 -7.41 5.73
N TRP A 46 22.95 -6.90 4.89
CA TRP A 46 22.44 -5.53 4.92
C TRP A 46 21.73 -5.26 6.25
N LEU A 47 20.80 -6.13 6.65
CA LEU A 47 20.07 -6.01 7.90
C LEU A 47 21.01 -6.08 9.11
N MET A 48 21.96 -7.02 9.15
CA MET A 48 22.97 -7.11 10.22
C MET A 48 23.87 -5.88 10.32
N LEU A 49 24.21 -5.26 9.19
CA LEU A 49 25.01 -4.03 9.16
C LEU A 49 24.18 -2.85 9.69
N TRP A 50 22.98 -2.64 9.14
CA TRP A 50 22.15 -1.50 9.51
C TRP A 50 21.62 -1.57 10.94
N THR A 51 21.23 -2.75 11.44
CA THR A 51 20.80 -2.91 12.85
C THR A 51 21.89 -2.54 13.85
N LYS A 52 23.17 -2.79 13.52
CA LYS A 52 24.30 -2.35 14.36
C LYS A 52 24.60 -0.86 14.23
N LEU A 53 24.41 -0.29 13.04
CA LEU A 53 24.66 1.14 12.80
C LEU A 53 23.52 2.04 13.31
N MET A 54 22.27 1.59 13.27
CA MET A 54 21.12 2.47 13.45
C MET A 54 21.04 3.15 14.82
N PRO A 55 21.36 2.49 15.96
CA PRO A 55 21.40 3.18 17.26
C PRO A 55 22.46 4.30 17.30
N ILE A 56 23.62 4.08 16.68
CA ILE A 56 24.71 5.07 16.59
C ILE A 56 24.29 6.23 15.69
N LEU A 57 23.72 5.93 14.52
CA LEU A 57 23.30 6.89 13.52
C LEU A 57 22.04 7.68 13.93
N GLY A 58 21.11 7.05 14.65
CA GLY A 58 19.91 7.66 15.23
C GLY A 58 20.26 8.64 16.35
N ASN A 59 21.15 8.24 17.26
CA ASN A 59 21.67 9.13 18.29
C ASN A 59 22.43 10.32 17.67
N ALA A 60 23.33 10.06 16.72
CA ALA A 60 24.12 11.10 16.08
C ALA A 60 23.32 12.06 15.18
N ALA A 61 22.15 11.65 14.66
CA ALA A 61 21.29 12.51 13.84
C ALA A 61 20.20 13.25 14.65
N LEU A 62 19.56 12.57 15.60
CA LEU A 62 18.32 13.02 16.25
C LEU A 62 18.34 12.90 17.79
N GLY A 63 19.45 12.46 18.39
CA GLY A 63 19.53 12.22 19.85
C GLY A 63 18.77 10.99 20.33
N ILE A 64 18.32 10.12 19.41
CA ILE A 64 17.58 8.89 19.74
C ILE A 64 18.57 7.84 20.25
N ALA A 65 18.63 7.66 21.57
CA ALA A 65 19.50 6.68 22.22
C ALA A 65 18.91 5.25 22.28
N GLU A 66 17.61 5.10 22.04
CA GLU A 66 16.91 3.81 22.08
C GLU A 66 17.09 3.01 20.79
N PRO A 67 16.93 1.67 20.82
CA PRO A 67 17.00 0.85 19.62
C PRO A 67 15.85 1.18 18.66
N ILE A 68 16.17 1.79 17.51
CA ILE A 68 15.21 2.00 16.44
C ILE A 68 14.92 0.63 15.81
N SER A 69 13.71 0.10 15.99
CA SER A 69 13.28 -1.15 15.38
C SER A 69 13.18 -1.00 13.86
N MET A 70 13.49 -2.08 13.15
CA MET A 70 13.06 -2.28 11.77
C MET A 70 11.91 -3.28 11.82
N GLU A 71 10.69 -2.76 11.96
CA GLU A 71 9.47 -3.55 11.82
C GLU A 71 9.43 -4.17 10.42
N ILE A 72 9.00 -5.44 10.31
CA ILE A 72 8.86 -6.13 9.01
C ILE A 72 7.62 -5.59 8.24
N ALA A 73 6.83 -4.72 8.86
CA ALA A 73 5.48 -4.28 8.49
C ALA A 73 5.41 -3.28 7.31
N GLY A 74 6.06 -3.58 6.18
CA GLY A 74 5.75 -3.00 4.85
C GLY A 74 5.95 -1.49 4.64
N SER A 75 6.37 -0.75 5.68
CA SER A 75 6.55 0.69 5.67
C SER A 75 7.90 1.10 5.05
N SER A 76 7.91 2.18 4.26
CA SER A 76 9.13 2.94 3.92
C SER A 76 9.24 4.25 4.71
N ASP A 77 8.32 4.48 5.65
CA ASP A 77 8.13 5.74 6.36
C ASP A 77 8.39 5.58 7.87
N MET A 78 9.16 4.56 8.27
CA MET A 78 9.58 4.33 9.67
C MET A 78 10.61 5.37 10.12
N THR A 79 10.80 5.59 11.42
CA THR A 79 11.91 6.41 11.96
C THR A 79 13.25 5.93 11.42
N TRP A 80 13.41 4.60 11.31
CA TRP A 80 14.51 3.93 10.63
C TRP A 80 14.81 4.51 9.25
N ASN A 81 13.77 4.65 8.40
CA ASN A 81 13.93 5.14 7.04
C ASN A 81 14.29 6.64 7.01
N TYR A 82 13.75 7.46 7.91
CA TYR A 82 14.11 8.88 7.98
C TYR A 82 15.57 9.09 8.43
N VAL A 83 16.05 8.35 9.44
CA VAL A 83 17.46 8.37 9.85
C VAL A 83 18.37 7.88 8.72
N GLN A 84 17.97 6.80 8.03
CA GLN A 84 18.68 6.29 6.86
C GLN A 84 18.76 7.33 5.72
N GLN A 85 17.65 8.01 5.38
CA GLN A 85 17.64 9.06 4.34
C GLN A 85 18.48 10.27 4.73
N PHE A 86 18.43 10.71 5.99
CA PHE A 86 19.27 11.78 6.50
C PHE A 86 20.76 11.46 6.25
N TRP A 87 21.21 10.28 6.66
CA TRP A 87 22.60 9.86 6.44
C TRP A 87 22.94 9.64 4.97
N TYR A 88 21.99 9.21 4.12
CA TYR A 88 22.19 9.17 2.67
C TYR A 88 22.39 10.55 2.05
N VAL A 89 21.65 11.57 2.50
CA VAL A 89 21.87 12.96 2.07
C VAL A 89 23.24 13.47 2.53
N VAL A 90 23.64 13.22 3.79
CA VAL A 90 24.96 13.62 4.32
C VAL A 90 26.09 12.94 3.54
N LEU A 91 26.05 11.62 3.37
CA LEU A 91 27.06 10.85 2.65
C LEU A 91 27.14 11.25 1.17
N ALA A 92 25.99 11.47 0.52
CA ALA A 92 25.96 11.97 -0.86
C ALA A 92 26.53 13.39 -0.98
N ALA A 93 26.27 14.29 -0.02
CA ALA A 93 26.81 15.65 -0.01
C ALA A 93 28.33 15.67 0.20
N VAL A 94 28.83 14.96 1.22
CA VAL A 94 30.28 14.86 1.51
C VAL A 94 31.02 14.20 0.33
N GLY A 95 30.51 13.09 -0.18
CA GLY A 95 31.07 12.41 -1.35
C GLY A 95 31.04 13.28 -2.61
N ALA A 96 29.98 14.06 -2.82
CA ALA A 96 29.88 14.98 -3.95
C ALA A 96 30.86 16.15 -3.85
N ILE A 97 31.11 16.71 -2.66
CA ILE A 97 32.12 17.75 -2.44
C ILE A 97 33.51 17.19 -2.74
N ALA A 98 33.85 16.03 -2.18
CA ALA A 98 35.15 15.37 -2.42
C ALA A 98 35.35 15.04 -3.90
N TRP A 99 34.31 14.58 -4.60
CA TRP A 99 34.40 14.20 -6.01
C TRP A 99 34.43 15.39 -6.98
N ALA A 100 33.65 16.44 -6.72
CA ALA A 100 33.53 17.61 -7.61
C ALA A 100 34.76 18.55 -7.58
N THR A 101 35.52 18.51 -6.48
CA THR A 101 36.73 19.32 -6.26
C THR A 101 38.00 18.71 -6.87
N LEU A 102 38.07 17.37 -6.99
CA LEU A 102 39.23 16.66 -7.57
C LEU A 102 39.53 17.07 -9.02
N PRO A 103 40.68 17.72 -9.32
CA PRO A 103 40.90 18.43 -10.59
C PRO A 103 40.91 17.52 -11.82
N HIS A 104 41.49 16.32 -11.72
CA HIS A 104 41.61 15.39 -12.86
C HIS A 104 40.31 14.68 -13.24
N ARG A 105 39.24 14.72 -12.41
CA ARG A 105 38.00 13.98 -12.67
C ARG A 105 37.03 14.70 -13.62
N ARG A 106 37.34 15.94 -14.05
CA ARG A 106 36.50 16.75 -14.96
C ARG A 106 36.15 16.04 -16.27
N LEU A 107 37.04 15.21 -16.80
CA LEU A 107 36.84 14.44 -18.04
C LEU A 107 35.87 13.25 -17.87
N LEU A 108 35.59 12.83 -16.64
CA LEU A 108 34.78 11.66 -16.34
C LEU A 108 33.28 11.98 -16.17
N PHE A 109 32.89 13.25 -15.99
CA PHE A 109 31.49 13.65 -15.74
C PHE A 109 30.51 13.25 -16.86
N PRO A 110 30.84 13.35 -18.16
CA PRO A 110 29.96 12.84 -19.23
C PRO A 110 29.69 11.33 -19.11
N ALA A 111 30.72 10.54 -18.79
CA ALA A 111 30.59 9.11 -18.59
C ALA A 111 29.80 8.79 -17.31
N GLN A 112 30.05 9.51 -16.21
CA GLN A 112 29.28 9.39 -14.96
C GLN A 112 27.80 9.66 -15.18
N TYR A 113 27.45 10.71 -15.94
CA TYR A 113 26.06 11.02 -16.25
C TYR A 113 25.39 9.93 -17.10
N ALA A 114 26.11 9.39 -18.10
CA ALA A 114 25.62 8.27 -18.89
C ALA A 114 25.37 7.02 -18.03
N TRP A 115 26.30 6.68 -17.13
CA TRP A 115 26.15 5.55 -16.21
C TRP A 115 25.03 5.77 -15.18
N LEU A 116 24.92 6.97 -14.60
CA LEU A 116 23.85 7.30 -13.66
C LEU A 116 22.47 7.14 -14.32
N ARG A 117 22.28 7.67 -15.54
CA ARG A 117 21.03 7.46 -16.29
C ARG A 117 20.76 5.99 -16.57
N ILE A 118 21.79 5.17 -16.80
CA ILE A 118 21.65 3.72 -17.01
C ILE A 118 21.19 3.03 -15.72
N VAL A 119 21.82 3.32 -14.57
CA VAL A 119 21.46 2.76 -13.26
C VAL A 119 20.04 3.18 -12.87
N VAL A 120 19.74 4.48 -12.88
CA VAL A 120 18.41 5.01 -12.52
C VAL A 120 17.34 4.43 -13.44
N ARG A 121 17.58 4.36 -14.76
CA ARG A 121 16.59 3.81 -15.71
C ARG A 121 16.30 2.33 -15.47
N TYR A 122 17.32 1.49 -15.23
CA TYR A 122 17.08 0.06 -15.03
C TYR A 122 16.60 -0.26 -13.60
N GLY A 123 17.05 0.47 -12.59
CA GLY A 123 16.50 0.38 -11.23
C GLY A 123 15.03 0.78 -11.19
N LEU A 124 14.68 1.95 -11.73
CA LEU A 124 13.29 2.40 -11.82
C LEU A 124 12.42 1.47 -12.69
N ALA A 125 12.94 0.98 -13.83
CA ALA A 125 12.24 -0.01 -14.64
C ALA A 125 11.90 -1.27 -13.84
N MET A 126 12.85 -1.78 -13.05
CA MET A 126 12.65 -2.95 -12.22
C MET A 126 11.61 -2.72 -11.13
N MET A 127 11.65 -1.57 -10.44
CA MET A 127 10.65 -1.22 -9.43
C MET A 127 9.25 -1.11 -10.06
N MET A 128 9.12 -0.42 -11.19
CA MET A 128 7.83 -0.27 -11.89
C MET A 128 7.28 -1.59 -12.43
N LEU A 129 8.14 -2.50 -12.89
CA LEU A 129 7.71 -3.84 -13.27
C LEU A 129 7.29 -4.67 -12.05
N SER A 130 8.01 -4.57 -10.93
CA SER A 130 7.67 -5.28 -9.68
C SER A 130 6.32 -4.83 -9.13
N TYR A 131 6.15 -3.53 -8.87
CA TYR A 131 4.89 -2.93 -8.40
C TYR A 131 3.75 -3.09 -9.42
N GLY A 132 4.06 -2.98 -10.71
CA GLY A 132 3.07 -3.15 -11.77
C GLY A 132 2.55 -4.59 -11.86
N PHE A 133 3.43 -5.60 -11.84
CA PHE A 133 3.01 -7.00 -11.92
C PHE A 133 2.25 -7.46 -10.68
N ILE A 134 2.66 -7.06 -9.47
CA ILE A 134 1.92 -7.40 -8.24
C ILE A 134 0.48 -6.85 -8.26
N LYS A 135 0.25 -5.68 -8.87
CA LYS A 135 -1.10 -5.13 -9.13
C LYS A 135 -1.85 -5.84 -10.26
N VAL A 136 -1.19 -6.13 -11.38
CA VAL A 136 -1.79 -6.84 -12.53
C VAL A 136 -2.27 -8.24 -12.14
N PHE A 137 -1.54 -8.93 -11.25
CA PHE A 137 -1.95 -10.22 -10.70
C PHE A 137 -2.92 -10.12 -9.50
N GLY A 138 -3.32 -8.92 -9.09
CA GLY A 138 -4.30 -8.71 -8.02
C GLY A 138 -3.79 -9.03 -6.60
N ALA A 139 -2.47 -8.91 -6.38
CA ALA A 139 -1.77 -9.40 -5.19
C ALA A 139 -1.10 -8.30 -4.35
N GLN A 140 -1.28 -7.01 -4.68
CA GLN A 140 -0.75 -5.92 -3.85
C GLN A 140 -1.77 -5.41 -2.83
N MET A 141 -3.03 -5.37 -3.23
CA MET A 141 -4.15 -4.90 -2.43
C MET A 141 -5.07 -6.10 -2.26
N GLU A 142 -5.24 -6.57 -1.04
CA GLU A 142 -6.01 -7.78 -0.80
C GLU A 142 -7.47 -7.58 -1.23
N PRO A 143 -8.14 -8.61 -1.80
CA PRO A 143 -9.57 -8.56 -2.01
C PRO A 143 -10.29 -8.29 -0.67
N LEU A 144 -11.46 -7.64 -0.72
CA LEU A 144 -12.28 -7.42 0.47
C LEU A 144 -12.70 -8.76 1.10
N GLY A 145 -11.95 -9.20 2.09
CA GLY A 145 -12.28 -10.29 3.01
C GLY A 145 -13.24 -9.84 4.12
N PRO A 146 -13.44 -10.66 5.16
CA PRO A 146 -14.48 -10.44 6.18
C PRO A 146 -14.20 -9.13 6.86
N VAL A 147 -13.02 -9.01 7.46
CA VAL A 147 -12.50 -7.88 8.26
C VAL A 147 -12.45 -6.56 7.48
N HIS A 148 -12.82 -6.51 6.20
CA HIS A 148 -12.96 -5.28 5.42
C HIS A 148 -14.43 -4.93 5.06
N LEU A 149 -15.40 -5.77 5.42
CA LEU A 149 -16.80 -5.68 4.99
C LEU A 149 -17.80 -5.30 6.10
N SER A 150 -17.37 -5.21 7.38
CA SER A 150 -18.14 -4.67 8.52
C SER A 150 -17.41 -3.55 9.16
N ARG A 151 -16.07 -3.57 9.09
CA ARG A 151 -15.28 -2.36 9.28
C ARG A 151 -16.02 -1.24 8.59
N THR A 152 -16.66 -0.47 9.44
CA THR A 152 -17.43 0.68 9.04
C THR A 152 -16.44 1.69 8.48
N TYR A 153 -16.97 2.71 7.80
CA TYR A 153 -16.12 3.86 7.51
C TYR A 153 -15.53 4.45 8.80
N GLY A 154 -16.18 4.31 9.97
CA GLY A 154 -15.60 4.74 11.24
C GLY A 154 -14.31 4.00 11.62
N GLU A 155 -14.32 2.66 11.56
CA GLU A 155 -13.20 1.79 11.99
C GLU A 155 -12.03 1.74 10.97
N SER A 156 -12.27 2.15 9.73
CA SER A 156 -11.25 2.15 8.67
C SER A 156 -10.19 3.23 8.91
N SER A 157 -8.90 2.94 8.67
CA SER A 157 -7.91 4.02 8.52
C SER A 157 -8.05 4.69 7.14
N PRO A 158 -7.56 5.93 6.93
CA PRO A 158 -7.52 6.53 5.58
C PRO A 158 -6.79 5.65 4.56
N GLY A 159 -5.67 5.03 4.95
CA GLY A 159 -4.92 4.10 4.12
C GLY A 159 -5.69 2.80 3.88
N GLY A 160 -6.50 2.37 4.85
CA GLY A 160 -7.34 1.17 4.79
C GLY A 160 -8.52 1.33 3.85
N LEU A 161 -9.14 2.52 3.86
CA LEU A 161 -10.15 2.92 2.89
C LEU A 161 -9.57 2.89 1.46
N LEU A 162 -8.37 3.43 1.25
CA LEU A 162 -7.71 3.38 -0.06
C LEU A 162 -7.34 1.94 -0.47
N TRP A 163 -6.77 1.14 0.43
CA TRP A 163 -6.47 -0.28 0.18
C TRP A 163 -7.73 -1.06 -0.20
N SER A 164 -8.83 -0.86 0.54
CA SER A 164 -10.13 -1.48 0.31
C SER A 164 -10.75 -1.07 -1.03
N PHE A 165 -10.67 0.22 -1.39
CA PHE A 165 -11.12 0.74 -2.68
C PHE A 165 -10.34 0.11 -3.86
N MET A 166 -9.02 0.03 -3.74
CA MET A 166 -8.16 -0.60 -4.75
C MET A 166 -8.40 -2.11 -4.84
N GLY A 167 -8.50 -2.80 -3.68
CA GLY A 167 -8.71 -4.24 -3.54
C GLY A 167 -10.05 -4.73 -4.08
N PHE A 168 -11.10 -3.94 -3.91
CA PHE A 168 -12.43 -4.21 -4.48
C PHE A 168 -12.39 -4.31 -6.01
N SER A 169 -11.82 -3.30 -6.68
CA SER A 169 -11.81 -3.22 -8.13
C SER A 169 -10.54 -3.83 -8.71
N ARG A 170 -10.52 -5.17 -8.85
CA ARG A 170 -9.45 -5.91 -9.54
C ARG A 170 -9.10 -5.33 -10.92
N PHE A 171 -10.10 -4.81 -11.65
CA PHE A 171 -9.87 -4.14 -12.93
C PHE A 171 -9.12 -2.80 -12.76
N TYR A 172 -9.48 -1.97 -11.79
CA TYR A 172 -8.78 -0.70 -11.53
C TYR A 172 -7.37 -0.92 -10.97
N MET A 173 -7.20 -1.91 -10.10
CA MET A 173 -5.88 -2.36 -9.63
C MET A 173 -5.04 -2.83 -10.82
N GLY A 174 -5.57 -3.72 -11.66
CA GLY A 174 -4.88 -4.19 -12.87
C GLY A 174 -4.59 -3.09 -13.89
N PHE A 175 -5.47 -2.10 -14.04
CA PHE A 175 -5.27 -0.93 -14.90
C PHE A 175 -4.12 -0.04 -14.41
N THR A 176 -4.10 0.31 -13.13
CA THR A 176 -3.01 1.10 -12.54
C THR A 176 -1.68 0.32 -12.54
N GLY A 177 -1.72 -0.99 -12.29
CA GLY A 177 -0.58 -1.89 -12.46
C GLY A 177 -0.07 -1.97 -13.91
N MET A 178 -0.98 -2.01 -14.89
CA MET A 178 -0.61 -2.02 -16.30
C MET A 178 0.09 -0.70 -16.70
N ALA A 179 -0.32 0.44 -16.14
CA ALA A 179 0.36 1.71 -16.36
C ALA A 179 1.80 1.70 -15.81
N GLU A 180 2.03 1.08 -14.64
CA GLU A 180 3.36 0.84 -14.07
C GLU A 180 4.19 -0.11 -14.94
N VAL A 181 3.62 -1.25 -15.38
CA VAL A 181 4.28 -2.20 -16.29
C VAL A 181 4.66 -1.54 -17.60
N ILE A 182 3.79 -0.71 -18.20
CA ILE A 182 4.08 0.03 -19.44
C ILE A 182 5.22 1.01 -19.23
N GLY A 183 5.19 1.82 -18.16
CA GLY A 183 6.30 2.74 -17.83
C GLY A 183 7.63 1.99 -17.66
N GLY A 184 7.63 0.94 -16.84
CA GLY A 184 8.81 0.10 -16.60
C GLY A 184 9.34 -0.58 -17.86
N ALA A 185 8.47 -1.16 -18.69
CA ALA A 185 8.83 -1.78 -19.95
C ALA A 185 9.44 -0.77 -20.93
N LEU A 186 8.83 0.40 -21.11
CA LEU A 186 9.35 1.46 -22.00
C LEU A 186 10.74 1.95 -21.56
N LEU A 187 11.04 1.96 -20.26
CA LEU A 187 12.37 2.27 -19.73
C LEU A 187 13.44 1.21 -20.10
N LEU A 188 13.07 -0.04 -20.42
CA LEU A 188 14.04 -1.07 -20.81
C LEU A 188 14.72 -0.78 -22.15
N TRP A 189 14.07 -0.12 -23.10
CA TRP A 189 14.66 0.19 -24.43
C TRP A 189 15.10 1.64 -24.54
N ARG A 190 16.32 1.87 -25.05
CA ARG A 190 16.90 3.23 -25.18
C ARG A 190 16.04 4.20 -26.02
N ARG A 191 15.31 3.69 -27.01
CA ARG A 191 14.48 4.50 -27.93
C ARG A 191 13.16 4.96 -27.31
N THR A 192 12.66 4.23 -26.33
CA THR A 192 11.40 4.51 -25.62
C THR A 192 11.62 5.09 -24.22
N ALA A 193 12.88 5.21 -23.78
CA ALA A 193 13.24 5.60 -22.42
C ALA A 193 12.66 6.95 -21.99
N THR A 194 12.60 7.94 -22.88
CA THR A 194 12.01 9.25 -22.59
C THR A 194 10.50 9.16 -22.40
N LEU A 195 9.80 8.40 -23.26
CA LEU A 195 8.36 8.14 -23.10
C LEU A 195 8.08 7.34 -21.81
N GLY A 196 8.88 6.32 -21.52
CA GLY A 196 8.81 5.56 -20.27
C GLY A 196 9.00 6.43 -19.04
N ALA A 197 9.96 7.37 -19.07
CA ALA A 197 10.19 8.30 -17.97
C ALA A 197 8.99 9.25 -17.75
N LEU A 198 8.32 9.70 -18.82
CA LEU A 198 7.11 10.52 -18.71
C LEU A 198 5.91 9.73 -18.20
N VAL A 199 5.69 8.50 -18.69
CA VAL A 199 4.63 7.61 -18.19
C VAL A 199 4.87 7.29 -16.72
N THR A 200 6.08 6.88 -16.34
CA THR A 200 6.44 6.62 -14.95
C THR A 200 6.33 7.88 -14.08
N ALA A 201 6.66 9.08 -14.58
CA ALA A 201 6.46 10.32 -13.82
C ALA A 201 4.98 10.61 -13.54
N GLY A 202 4.09 10.44 -14.52
CA GLY A 202 2.64 10.61 -14.32
C GLY A 202 2.07 9.57 -13.35
N VAL A 203 2.45 8.31 -13.51
CA VAL A 203 2.05 7.20 -12.62
C VAL A 203 2.56 7.42 -11.19
N MET A 204 3.83 7.77 -11.02
CA MET A 204 4.39 8.02 -9.69
C MET A 204 3.85 9.30 -9.05
N ALA A 205 3.50 10.33 -9.83
CA ALA A 205 2.82 11.51 -9.29
C ALA A 205 1.44 11.15 -8.70
N HIS A 206 0.67 10.29 -9.39
CA HIS A 206 -0.59 9.77 -8.86
C HIS A 206 -0.38 8.95 -7.57
N VAL A 207 0.60 8.03 -7.56
CA VAL A 207 0.94 7.22 -6.36
C VAL A 207 1.39 8.11 -5.19
N VAL A 208 2.23 9.12 -5.43
CA VAL A 208 2.67 10.08 -4.39
C VAL A 208 1.47 10.83 -3.83
N VAL A 209 0.59 11.39 -4.66
CA VAL A 209 -0.61 12.10 -4.17
C VAL A 209 -1.49 11.19 -3.32
N LEU A 210 -1.75 9.95 -3.77
CA LEU A 210 -2.49 8.98 -2.95
C LEU A 210 -1.80 8.70 -1.61
N ASN A 211 -0.48 8.50 -1.60
CA ASN A 211 0.24 8.16 -0.37
C ASN A 211 0.23 9.29 0.67
N PHE A 212 0.32 10.55 0.21
CA PHE A 212 0.23 11.70 1.10
C PHE A 212 -1.21 11.99 1.54
N CYS A 213 -2.20 11.85 0.67
CA CYS A 213 -3.61 12.14 1.00
C CYS A 213 -4.27 11.07 1.88
N PHE A 214 -3.83 9.81 1.82
CA PHE A 214 -4.41 8.68 2.55
C PHE A 214 -3.49 8.08 3.63
N ASP A 215 -2.49 8.82 4.12
CA ASP A 215 -1.56 8.39 5.19
C ASP A 215 -0.87 7.02 4.91
N VAL A 216 -0.62 6.70 3.64
CA VAL A 216 -0.01 5.42 3.26
C VAL A 216 1.48 5.43 3.62
N PRO A 217 2.03 4.38 4.26
CA PRO A 217 3.40 4.34 4.74
C PRO A 217 4.46 4.08 3.64
N VAL A 218 4.32 4.64 2.43
CA VAL A 218 5.32 4.51 1.34
C VAL A 218 5.66 5.85 0.65
N LYS A 219 5.59 6.96 1.40
CA LYS A 219 5.84 8.33 0.91
C LYS A 219 7.29 8.55 0.50
N ILE A 220 8.27 8.01 1.24
CA ILE A 220 9.70 8.18 0.92
C ILE A 220 10.04 7.58 -0.44
N TYR A 221 9.76 6.28 -0.64
CA TYR A 221 10.12 5.61 -1.90
C TYR A 221 9.28 6.08 -3.10
N SER A 222 7.99 6.37 -2.91
CA SER A 222 7.17 6.91 -4.01
C SER A 222 7.67 8.28 -4.49
N SER A 223 8.03 9.18 -3.57
CA SER A 223 8.63 10.48 -3.89
C SER A 223 9.99 10.35 -4.56
N LEU A 224 10.81 9.39 -4.09
CA LEU A 224 12.12 9.11 -4.67
C LEU A 224 12.00 8.59 -6.12
N PHE A 225 11.09 7.66 -6.40
CA PHE A 225 10.86 7.14 -7.75
C PHE A 225 10.29 8.21 -8.68
N LEU A 226 9.43 9.11 -8.19
CA LEU A 226 9.01 10.30 -8.93
C LEU A 226 10.21 11.20 -9.27
N ALA A 227 11.08 11.51 -8.31
CA ALA A 227 12.28 12.31 -8.54
C ALA A 227 13.24 11.66 -9.55
N MET A 228 13.36 10.34 -9.54
CA MET A 228 14.12 9.57 -10.54
C MET A 228 13.50 9.62 -11.93
N ALA A 229 12.17 9.50 -12.04
CA ALA A 229 11.45 9.63 -13.31
C ALA A 229 11.62 11.02 -13.91
N LEU A 230 11.45 12.06 -13.08
CA LEU A 230 11.68 13.46 -13.45
C LEU A 230 13.14 13.71 -13.85
N PHE A 231 14.13 13.13 -13.15
CA PHE A 231 15.54 13.21 -13.54
C PHE A 231 15.81 12.58 -14.93
N LEU A 232 15.17 11.45 -15.25
CA LEU A 232 15.28 10.83 -16.57
C LEU A 232 14.62 11.66 -17.65
N ALA A 233 13.41 12.19 -17.41
CA ALA A 233 12.71 13.08 -18.33
C ALA A 233 13.45 14.42 -18.53
N ALA A 234 14.09 14.94 -17.49
CA ALA A 234 14.88 16.17 -17.51
C ALA A 234 16.06 16.14 -18.50
N HIS A 235 16.56 14.94 -18.87
CA HIS A 235 17.58 14.80 -19.90
C HIS A 235 17.14 15.39 -21.25
N ASP A 236 15.90 15.08 -21.65
CA ASP A 236 15.33 15.48 -22.93
C ASP A 236 14.42 16.71 -22.79
N ALA A 237 14.37 17.38 -21.63
CA ALA A 237 13.45 18.48 -21.34
C ALA A 237 13.46 19.60 -22.39
N ARG A 238 14.62 19.92 -22.98
CA ARG A 238 14.69 20.91 -24.08
C ARG A 238 13.93 20.43 -25.32
N ALA A 239 14.15 19.18 -25.73
CA ALA A 239 13.45 18.58 -26.87
C ALA A 239 11.93 18.45 -26.60
N LEU A 240 11.54 18.13 -25.36
CA LEU A 240 10.14 18.06 -24.93
C LEU A 240 9.47 19.44 -24.96
N ILE A 241 10.14 20.50 -24.48
CA ILE A 241 9.65 21.89 -24.56
C ILE A 241 9.59 22.36 -26.01
N ASP A 242 10.62 22.09 -26.81
CA ASP A 242 10.65 22.46 -28.22
C ASP A 242 9.50 21.78 -28.99
N LEU A 243 9.22 20.51 -28.74
CA LEU A 243 8.12 19.75 -29.35
C LEU A 243 6.73 20.20 -28.86
N PHE A 244 6.46 20.11 -27.56
CA PHE A 244 5.11 20.26 -27.01
C PHE A 244 4.69 21.72 -26.76
N VAL A 245 5.63 22.62 -26.47
CA VAL A 245 5.34 24.02 -26.11
C VAL A 245 5.63 24.97 -27.27
N ARG A 246 6.68 24.71 -28.05
CA ARG A 246 7.12 25.59 -29.14
C ARG A 246 6.77 25.09 -30.54
N GLY A 247 6.19 23.89 -30.67
CA GLY A 247 5.78 23.31 -31.95
C GLY A 247 6.93 23.04 -32.94
N ARG A 248 8.16 22.88 -32.44
CA ARG A 248 9.37 22.69 -33.26
C ARG A 248 9.75 21.21 -33.34
N PRO A 249 10.21 20.72 -34.50
CA PRO A 249 10.78 19.38 -34.59
C PRO A 249 12.02 19.28 -33.69
N ALA A 250 12.05 18.28 -32.83
CA ALA A 250 13.14 18.05 -31.88
C ALA A 250 13.61 16.60 -31.93
N ALA A 251 14.93 16.40 -31.92
CA ALA A 251 15.54 15.08 -31.84
C ALA A 251 15.89 14.76 -30.38
N LEU A 252 15.50 13.56 -29.91
CA LEU A 252 15.95 13.02 -28.63
C LEU A 252 17.42 12.58 -28.73
N GLY A 253 18.18 12.68 -27.64
CA GLY A 253 19.58 12.25 -27.65
C GLY A 253 19.71 10.72 -27.76
N ASP A 254 20.65 10.21 -28.58
CA ASP A 254 21.02 8.79 -28.57
C ASP A 254 22.22 8.53 -27.63
N PRO A 255 22.02 8.00 -26.40
CA PRO A 255 23.11 7.59 -25.52
C PRO A 255 23.67 6.24 -25.99
N SER A 256 24.30 6.22 -27.16
CA SER A 256 24.99 5.04 -27.70
C SER A 256 26.37 4.88 -27.06
N LEU A 257 26.42 4.19 -25.91
CA LEU A 257 27.68 3.59 -25.47
C LEU A 257 28.05 2.45 -26.44
N ALA A 258 29.26 2.50 -27.00
CA ALA A 258 29.78 1.49 -27.91
C ALA A 258 30.10 0.17 -27.15
N LEU A 259 29.07 -0.65 -26.93
CA LEU A 259 29.19 -1.94 -26.24
C LEU A 259 29.62 -3.06 -27.21
N GLY A 260 30.74 -3.73 -26.90
CA GLY A 260 31.21 -4.92 -27.60
C GLY A 260 30.22 -6.11 -27.52
N ARG A 261 30.39 -7.10 -28.40
CA ARG A 261 29.45 -8.24 -28.56
C ARG A 261 29.15 -8.98 -27.24
N ARG A 262 30.17 -9.24 -26.42
CA ARG A 262 30.01 -9.92 -25.11
C ARG A 262 29.16 -9.09 -24.13
N MET A 263 29.45 -7.79 -23.98
CA MET A 263 28.62 -6.87 -23.16
C MET A 263 27.19 -6.71 -23.69
N ARG A 264 26.98 -6.79 -25.02
CA ARG A 264 25.63 -6.76 -25.61
C ARG A 264 24.81 -8.00 -25.20
N ILE A 265 25.43 -9.19 -25.23
CA ILE A 265 24.81 -10.44 -24.80
C ILE A 265 24.58 -10.43 -23.29
N ALA A 266 25.60 -10.12 -22.49
CA ALA A 266 25.48 -10.03 -21.03
C ALA A 266 24.38 -9.06 -20.60
N ARG A 267 24.21 -7.92 -21.28
CA ARG A 267 23.11 -6.98 -21.05
C ARG A 267 21.73 -7.56 -21.39
N VAL A 268 21.61 -8.43 -22.39
CA VAL A 268 20.33 -9.10 -22.71
C VAL A 268 20.04 -10.21 -21.70
N VAL A 269 21.04 -11.01 -21.34
CA VAL A 269 20.91 -12.04 -20.30
C VAL A 269 20.55 -11.42 -18.95
N LEU A 270 21.24 -10.36 -18.51
CA LEU A 270 20.93 -9.65 -17.27
C LEU A 270 19.50 -9.09 -17.27
N LYS A 271 19.03 -8.55 -18.40
CA LYS A 271 17.63 -8.12 -18.53
C LYS A 271 16.65 -9.27 -18.42
N ALA A 272 16.95 -10.42 -19.03
CA ALA A 272 16.09 -11.59 -18.97
C ALA A 272 16.03 -12.15 -17.54
N VAL A 273 17.18 -12.27 -16.86
CA VAL A 273 17.27 -12.71 -15.46
C VAL A 273 16.48 -11.76 -14.54
N VAL A 274 16.70 -10.45 -14.65
CA VAL A 274 15.96 -9.44 -13.87
C VAL A 274 14.47 -9.46 -14.20
N PHE A 275 14.08 -9.61 -15.46
CA PHE A 275 12.66 -9.66 -15.84
C PHE A 275 11.97 -10.91 -15.31
N VAL A 276 12.64 -12.07 -15.35
CA VAL A 276 12.13 -13.34 -14.81
C VAL A 276 12.04 -13.28 -13.28
N SER A 277 13.05 -12.75 -12.59
CA SER A 277 13.02 -12.66 -11.13
C SER A 277 11.90 -11.74 -10.61
N VAL A 278 11.70 -10.61 -11.29
CA VAL A 278 10.63 -9.66 -10.98
C VAL A 278 9.24 -10.26 -11.22
N LEU A 279 9.11 -11.26 -12.11
CA LEU A 279 7.86 -11.99 -12.30
C LEU A 279 7.60 -13.04 -11.20
N GLU A 280 8.65 -13.63 -10.62
CA GLU A 280 8.52 -14.79 -9.74
C GLU A 280 7.86 -14.45 -8.40
N THR A 281 8.26 -13.35 -7.77
CA THR A 281 7.73 -12.88 -6.47
C THR A 281 6.23 -12.56 -6.49
N PRO A 282 5.69 -11.73 -7.41
CA PRO A 282 4.26 -11.43 -7.43
C PRO A 282 3.39 -12.63 -7.81
N VAL A 283 3.88 -13.55 -8.65
CA VAL A 283 3.16 -14.79 -8.95
C VAL A 283 3.05 -15.68 -7.71
N LYS A 284 4.13 -15.84 -6.93
CA LYS A 284 4.10 -16.58 -5.66
C LYS A 284 3.15 -15.97 -4.63
N LEU A 285 3.01 -14.64 -4.60
CA LEU A 285 2.09 -13.95 -3.68
C LEU A 285 0.63 -14.06 -4.14
N ALA A 286 0.36 -13.87 -5.43
CA ALA A 286 -0.99 -14.00 -6.01
C ALA A 286 -1.59 -15.40 -5.78
N ILE A 287 -0.76 -16.44 -5.84
CA ILE A 287 -1.15 -17.83 -5.55
C ILE A 287 -1.49 -18.04 -4.06
N ARG A 288 -1.00 -17.20 -3.14
CA ARG A 288 -1.21 -17.31 -1.69
C ARG A 288 -2.43 -16.54 -1.16
N GLN A 289 -2.91 -15.50 -1.84
CA GLN A 289 -3.95 -14.56 -1.33
C GLN A 289 -5.39 -14.86 -1.83
N ALA A 290 -5.67 -16.06 -2.34
CA ALA A 290 -6.97 -16.40 -2.93
C ALA A 290 -7.95 -17.11 -1.96
N ALA A 291 -8.53 -16.39 -0.98
CA ALA A 291 -9.60 -16.89 -0.10
C ALA A 291 -10.60 -15.78 0.34
N PRO A 292 -11.94 -16.01 0.45
CA PRO A 292 -12.94 -14.98 0.76
C PRO A 292 -13.80 -15.23 2.04
N GLU A 293 -14.23 -14.18 2.78
CA GLU A 293 -15.15 -14.29 3.95
C GLU A 293 -15.87 -12.90 4.28
N PRO A 294 -16.93 -12.74 5.15
CA PRO A 294 -17.85 -11.55 5.25
C PRO A 294 -18.29 -10.98 6.68
N GLU A 295 -19.09 -9.88 6.79
CA GLU A 295 -19.21 -9.03 8.05
C GLU A 295 -20.45 -7.97 8.13
N PRO A 296 -20.90 -7.31 9.28
CA PRO A 296 -22.02 -6.29 9.42
C PRO A 296 -21.98 -5.02 10.43
N GLY A 297 -22.88 -3.99 10.31
CA GLY A 297 -22.80 -2.56 10.86
C GLY A 297 -23.31 -2.02 12.29
N PRO A 298 -24.43 -1.21 12.47
CA PRO A 298 -24.67 -0.35 13.71
C PRO A 298 -25.70 -0.62 14.89
N LEU A 299 -27.01 -0.92 14.69
CA LEU A 299 -27.86 -1.79 15.61
C LEU A 299 -27.94 -3.20 14.99
N ALA A 300 -27.55 -3.28 13.73
CA ALA A 300 -26.58 -4.17 13.17
C ALA A 300 -25.25 -3.98 13.91
N GLY A 301 -24.20 -4.54 13.33
CA GLY A 301 -23.14 -5.06 14.16
C GLY A 301 -23.59 -6.43 14.56
N ALA A 302 -22.64 -7.32 14.76
CA ALA A 302 -22.96 -8.66 15.21
C ALA A 302 -23.27 -8.58 16.71
N TRP A 303 -24.54 -8.39 17.07
CA TRP A 303 -24.97 -8.63 18.44
C TRP A 303 -24.91 -10.14 18.66
N GLU A 304 -23.92 -10.58 19.41
CA GLU A 304 -23.74 -11.99 19.73
C GLU A 304 -24.75 -12.41 20.81
N VAL A 305 -25.40 -13.56 20.59
CA VAL A 305 -26.35 -14.14 21.55
C VAL A 305 -25.57 -14.85 22.64
N VAL A 306 -25.19 -14.09 23.68
CA VAL A 306 -24.44 -14.58 24.85
C VAL A 306 -25.26 -15.63 25.59
N GLU A 307 -26.56 -15.37 25.77
CA GLU A 307 -27.50 -16.25 26.46
C GLU A 307 -28.82 -16.38 25.68
N PHE A 308 -29.36 -17.60 25.61
CA PHE A 308 -30.64 -17.91 24.97
C PHE A 308 -31.43 -18.89 25.86
N VAL A 309 -32.52 -18.40 26.44
CA VAL A 309 -33.46 -19.19 27.26
C VAL A 309 -34.76 -19.34 26.49
N HIS A 310 -35.34 -20.54 26.48
CA HIS A 310 -36.63 -20.84 25.85
C HIS A 310 -37.46 -21.72 26.79
N ASP A 311 -38.70 -21.30 27.07
CA ASP A 311 -39.63 -21.96 28.01
C ASP A 311 -38.98 -22.34 29.36
N GLY A 312 -38.17 -21.42 29.89
CA GLY A 312 -37.47 -21.56 31.17
C GLY A 312 -36.20 -22.42 31.14
N GLN A 313 -35.83 -23.02 30.01
CA GLN A 313 -34.59 -23.80 29.87
C GLN A 313 -33.53 -23.02 29.08
N VAL A 314 -32.31 -22.97 29.61
CA VAL A 314 -31.14 -22.48 28.87
C VAL A 314 -30.86 -23.48 27.74
N ARG A 315 -30.90 -23.01 26.48
CA ARG A 315 -30.50 -23.84 25.33
C ARG A 315 -29.02 -23.58 25.03
N PRO A 316 -28.08 -24.48 25.37
CA PRO A 316 -26.67 -24.28 25.09
C PRO A 316 -26.39 -24.26 23.58
N TRP A 317 -25.16 -23.91 23.20
CA TRP A 317 -24.73 -23.92 21.80
C TRP A 317 -24.82 -25.35 21.22
N SER A 318 -25.55 -25.52 20.12
CA SER A 318 -25.63 -26.78 19.37
C SER A 318 -25.91 -26.51 17.89
N GLN A 319 -25.16 -27.16 17.00
CA GLN A 319 -25.33 -27.03 15.54
C GLN A 319 -26.67 -27.58 15.04
N HIS A 320 -27.32 -28.45 15.81
CA HIS A 320 -28.59 -29.08 15.44
C HIS A 320 -29.82 -28.29 15.90
N ASP A 321 -29.66 -27.28 16.76
CA ASP A 321 -30.78 -26.47 17.27
C ASP A 321 -31.41 -25.61 16.16
N GLU A 322 -32.70 -25.82 15.90
CA GLU A 322 -33.46 -25.13 14.85
C GLU A 322 -34.10 -23.81 15.31
N ILE A 323 -34.07 -23.54 16.62
CA ILE A 323 -34.75 -22.43 17.30
C ILE A 323 -33.75 -21.39 17.81
N ARG A 324 -32.59 -21.81 18.36
CA ARG A 324 -31.60 -20.89 18.95
C ARG A 324 -31.04 -19.91 17.90
N TRP A 325 -31.01 -18.64 18.26
CA TRP A 325 -30.35 -17.59 17.48
C TRP A 325 -28.85 -17.56 17.78
N ARG A 326 -28.04 -17.31 16.75
CA ARG A 326 -26.59 -17.12 16.88
C ARG A 326 -26.22 -15.64 16.89
N GLN A 327 -26.79 -14.87 15.97
CA GLN A 327 -26.51 -13.45 15.77
C GLN A 327 -27.79 -12.71 15.38
N LEU A 328 -27.95 -11.48 15.89
CA LEU A 328 -28.93 -10.51 15.45
C LEU A 328 -28.22 -9.32 14.80
N VAL A 329 -28.71 -8.88 13.64
CA VAL A 329 -28.15 -7.76 12.87
C VAL A 329 -29.29 -6.85 12.40
N ILE A 330 -29.46 -5.67 12.99
CA ILE A 330 -30.56 -4.71 12.69
C ILE A 330 -30.07 -3.57 11.78
N LEU A 331 -30.22 -3.73 10.47
CA LEU A 331 -29.65 -2.85 9.44
C LEU A 331 -30.02 -1.35 9.68
N PRO A 332 -29.27 -0.38 9.14
CA PRO A 332 -29.53 1.06 9.34
C PRO A 332 -30.82 1.61 8.68
N TYR A 333 -31.72 0.71 8.28
CA TYR A 333 -33.07 0.91 7.74
C TYR A 333 -33.97 -0.16 8.38
N PRO A 334 -35.32 -0.06 8.40
CA PRO A 334 -36.19 -0.88 9.26
C PRO A 334 -36.27 -2.38 8.86
N VAL A 335 -35.14 -3.08 8.91
CA VAL A 335 -34.93 -4.48 8.55
C VAL A 335 -33.91 -5.09 9.51
N ALA A 336 -34.24 -6.24 10.09
CA ALA A 336 -33.33 -7.05 10.88
C ALA A 336 -33.10 -8.39 10.19
N MET A 337 -31.96 -8.98 10.51
CA MET A 337 -31.51 -10.27 10.01
C MET A 337 -31.14 -11.14 11.20
N VAL A 338 -31.86 -12.24 11.38
CA VAL A 338 -31.51 -13.29 12.34
C VAL A 338 -30.73 -14.37 11.62
N ARG A 339 -29.63 -14.82 12.22
CA ARG A 339 -28.86 -15.98 11.79
C ARG A 339 -29.06 -17.12 12.80
N GLY A 340 -29.63 -18.23 12.33
CA GLY A 340 -29.80 -19.46 13.13
C GLY A 340 -28.51 -20.31 13.19
N MET A 341 -28.52 -21.38 13.98
CA MET A 341 -27.34 -22.22 14.23
C MET A 341 -26.78 -22.90 12.96
N ARG A 342 -27.63 -23.23 11.98
CA ARG A 342 -27.21 -23.81 10.68
C ARG A 342 -26.85 -22.76 9.63
N GLY A 343 -26.71 -21.49 10.03
CA GLY A 343 -26.36 -20.38 9.13
C GLY A 343 -27.52 -19.85 8.28
N GLN A 344 -28.73 -20.38 8.44
CA GLN A 344 -29.94 -19.89 7.77
C GLN A 344 -30.23 -18.44 8.14
N ARG A 345 -30.73 -17.68 7.15
CA ARG A 345 -30.85 -16.22 7.19
C ARG A 345 -32.33 -15.84 7.06
N THR A 346 -32.91 -15.25 8.11
CA THR A 346 -34.30 -14.78 8.08
C THR A 346 -34.33 -13.26 8.17
N GLY A 347 -34.92 -12.61 7.15
CA GLY A 347 -35.16 -11.18 7.12
C GLY A 347 -36.50 -10.81 7.75
N PHE A 348 -36.48 -9.78 8.60
CA PHE A 348 -37.63 -9.19 9.27
C PHE A 348 -37.68 -7.71 8.95
N ALA A 349 -38.87 -7.14 8.73
CA ALA A 349 -39.08 -5.70 8.90
C ALA A 349 -39.08 -5.36 10.40
N VAL A 350 -38.60 -4.18 10.76
CA VAL A 350 -38.39 -3.76 12.15
C VAL A 350 -39.16 -2.48 12.45
N ALA A 351 -39.98 -2.51 13.50
CA ALA A 351 -40.54 -1.31 14.10
C ALA A 351 -40.13 -1.26 15.59
N HIS A 352 -39.44 -0.21 15.98
CA HIS A 352 -39.06 0.05 17.38
C HIS A 352 -40.01 1.11 17.95
N ASP A 353 -40.72 0.76 19.02
CA ASP A 353 -41.51 1.70 19.82
C ASP A 353 -40.74 2.02 21.10
N GLU A 354 -40.11 3.19 21.10
CA GLU A 354 -39.27 3.68 22.19
C GLU A 354 -40.08 4.11 23.42
N ALA A 355 -41.36 4.45 23.25
CA ALA A 355 -42.26 4.82 24.35
C ALA A 355 -42.83 3.58 25.05
N ALA A 356 -43.05 2.48 24.31
CA ALA A 356 -43.46 1.19 24.86
C ALA A 356 -42.27 0.29 25.26
N GLY A 357 -41.04 0.61 24.85
CA GLY A 357 -39.87 -0.24 25.06
C GLY A 357 -39.96 -1.56 24.31
N THR A 358 -40.47 -1.56 23.06
CA THR A 358 -40.67 -2.79 22.28
C THR A 358 -40.01 -2.77 20.90
N LEU A 359 -39.53 -3.94 20.48
CA LEU A 359 -38.97 -4.22 19.17
C LEU A 359 -39.89 -5.23 18.45
N THR A 360 -40.59 -4.75 17.43
CA THR A 360 -41.45 -5.58 16.57
C THR A 360 -40.66 -6.08 15.36
N LEU A 361 -40.69 -7.40 15.15
CA LEU A 361 -40.04 -8.12 14.05
C LEU A 361 -41.10 -8.82 13.18
N THR A 362 -41.35 -8.33 11.97
CA THR A 362 -42.32 -8.90 11.02
C THR A 362 -41.59 -9.64 9.90
N ARG A 363 -41.83 -10.95 9.73
CA ARG A 363 -41.10 -11.78 8.75
C ARG A 363 -41.40 -11.33 7.32
N MET A 364 -40.37 -10.99 6.55
CA MET A 364 -40.57 -10.39 5.21
C MET A 364 -41.21 -11.34 4.19
N ALA A 365 -41.01 -12.65 4.34
CA ALA A 365 -41.62 -13.67 3.47
C ALA A 365 -43.07 -14.02 3.86
N GLU A 366 -43.47 -13.71 5.10
CA GLU A 366 -44.76 -14.10 5.70
C GLU A 366 -45.22 -12.98 6.63
N PRO A 367 -45.82 -11.87 6.12
CA PRO A 367 -46.13 -10.70 6.93
C PRO A 367 -47.07 -10.95 8.13
N ALA A 368 -47.82 -12.05 8.11
CA ALA A 368 -48.63 -12.51 9.24
C ALA A 368 -47.81 -13.02 10.44
N ALA A 369 -46.55 -13.42 10.24
CA ALA A 369 -45.64 -13.83 11.30
C ALA A 369 -44.91 -12.59 11.88
N THR A 370 -45.54 -11.97 12.88
CA THR A 370 -44.99 -10.81 13.61
C THR A 370 -44.71 -11.16 15.07
N HIS A 371 -43.51 -10.84 15.53
CA HIS A 371 -43.05 -11.02 16.90
C HIS A 371 -42.89 -9.66 17.58
N VAL A 372 -43.59 -9.42 18.68
CA VAL A 372 -43.40 -8.22 19.51
C VAL A 372 -42.54 -8.62 20.71
N LEU A 373 -41.34 -8.07 20.79
CA LEU A 373 -40.38 -8.35 21.86
C LEU A 373 -40.25 -7.12 22.76
N ALA A 374 -40.25 -7.30 24.08
CA ALA A 374 -39.83 -6.25 25.01
C ALA A 374 -38.30 -6.08 24.90
N LEU A 375 -37.86 -4.83 24.89
CA LEU A 375 -36.47 -4.40 24.74
C LEU A 375 -35.99 -3.71 26.02
N GLU A 376 -35.03 -4.33 26.69
CA GLU A 376 -34.31 -3.75 27.83
C GLU A 376 -32.88 -3.39 27.38
N ARG A 377 -32.34 -2.25 27.81
CA ARG A 377 -30.93 -1.87 27.56
C ARG A 377 -30.24 -1.61 28.91
N PRO A 378 -29.63 -2.64 29.54
CA PRO A 378 -29.00 -2.51 30.86
C PRO A 378 -27.80 -1.56 30.90
N ALA A 379 -27.10 -1.44 29.76
CA ALA A 379 -25.96 -0.56 29.57
C ALA A 379 -25.96 -0.02 28.11
N ALA A 380 -25.10 0.95 27.80
CA ALA A 380 -25.00 1.50 26.44
C ALA A 380 -24.58 0.43 25.41
N ASP A 381 -23.76 -0.53 25.85
CA ASP A 381 -23.26 -1.67 25.10
C ASP A 381 -24.09 -2.94 25.26
N GLU A 382 -25.09 -3.00 26.15
CA GLU A 382 -25.92 -4.21 26.35
C GLU A 382 -27.36 -4.06 25.86
N MET A 383 -27.94 -5.18 25.43
CA MET A 383 -29.33 -5.28 25.01
C MET A 383 -29.92 -6.63 25.41
N VAL A 384 -31.18 -6.63 25.87
CA VAL A 384 -31.93 -7.84 26.23
C VAL A 384 -33.29 -7.80 25.53
N LEU A 385 -33.65 -8.89 24.87
CA LEU A 385 -34.94 -9.09 24.21
C LEU A 385 -35.73 -10.18 24.93
N ARG A 386 -37.01 -9.95 25.20
CA ARG A 386 -37.94 -10.90 25.83
C ARG A 386 -39.24 -11.00 25.03
N GLY A 387 -39.72 -12.20 24.72
CA GLY A 387 -41.04 -12.36 24.09
C GLY A 387 -41.26 -13.69 23.33
N PRO A 388 -42.34 -13.79 22.54
CA PRO A 388 -42.72 -15.02 21.85
C PRO A 388 -41.87 -15.28 20.60
N ILE A 389 -41.11 -16.37 20.61
CA ILE A 389 -40.27 -16.82 19.50
C ILE A 389 -40.58 -18.30 19.23
N ALA A 390 -40.82 -18.66 17.96
CA ALA A 390 -41.06 -20.06 17.52
C ALA A 390 -42.18 -20.84 18.26
N GLY A 391 -43.15 -20.14 18.86
CA GLY A 391 -44.29 -20.74 19.58
C GLY A 391 -44.14 -20.85 21.10
N GLY A 392 -42.96 -20.54 21.66
CA GLY A 392 -42.70 -20.47 23.10
C GLY A 392 -42.18 -19.10 23.54
N THR A 393 -41.90 -18.94 24.84
CA THR A 393 -41.37 -17.69 25.41
C THR A 393 -39.85 -17.72 25.47
N ALA A 394 -39.17 -16.67 25.01
CA ALA A 394 -37.72 -16.61 24.95
C ALA A 394 -37.13 -15.35 25.60
N MET A 395 -35.89 -15.46 26.07
CA MET A 395 -35.02 -14.36 26.52
C MET A 395 -33.67 -14.45 25.82
N VAL A 396 -33.16 -13.31 25.32
CA VAL A 396 -31.95 -13.20 24.51
C VAL A 396 -31.10 -12.02 25.01
N ARG A 397 -29.84 -12.25 25.41
CA ARG A 397 -28.89 -11.17 25.82
C ARG A 397 -27.79 -10.96 24.78
N LEU A 398 -27.43 -9.69 24.57
CA LEU A 398 -26.73 -9.17 23.39
C LEU A 398 -25.75 -8.02 23.78
N GLN A 399 -24.63 -7.84 23.06
CA GLN A 399 -23.62 -6.78 23.31
C GLN A 399 -23.18 -5.98 22.04
N ARG A 400 -22.67 -4.73 22.18
CA ARG A 400 -22.40 -3.70 21.13
C ARG A 400 -20.90 -3.36 20.93
N LEU A 401 -20.55 -2.69 19.83
CA LEU A 401 -19.23 -2.09 19.53
C LEU A 401 -19.21 -0.53 19.66
N ASP A 402 -18.03 0.06 19.86
CA ASP A 402 -17.74 1.50 20.07
C ASP A 402 -17.36 2.26 18.77
N THR A 403 -17.62 3.58 18.71
CA THR A 403 -17.42 4.42 17.52
C THR A 403 -16.88 5.85 17.76
N GLU A 404 -16.75 6.37 18.99
CA GLU A 404 -16.26 7.76 19.19
C GLU A 404 -14.77 7.93 18.82
N HIS A 405 -14.01 6.84 18.79
CA HIS A 405 -12.58 6.80 18.47
C HIS A 405 -12.28 6.45 17.00
N ALA A 406 -13.26 6.62 16.11
CA ALA A 406 -13.21 6.28 14.68
C ALA A 406 -11.91 6.74 13.95
N PRO A 407 -10.99 5.83 13.57
CA PRO A 407 -9.72 6.20 12.94
C PRO A 407 -9.85 6.99 11.63
N LEU A 408 -10.92 6.84 10.84
CA LEU A 408 -11.00 7.49 9.53
C LEU A 408 -11.01 9.02 9.60
N VAL A 409 -11.62 9.58 10.65
CA VAL A 409 -11.82 11.03 10.83
C VAL A 409 -10.91 11.63 11.89
N THR A 410 -10.43 10.82 12.84
CA THR A 410 -9.52 11.27 13.91
C THR A 410 -8.05 11.18 13.53
N ARG A 411 -7.66 10.27 12.61
CA ARG A 411 -6.27 10.09 12.19
C ARG A 411 -5.86 11.10 11.13
N GLY A 412 -5.08 12.08 11.57
CA GLY A 412 -4.38 13.00 10.67
C GLY A 412 -3.20 12.38 9.92
N PHE A 413 -2.62 13.17 9.01
CA PHE A 413 -1.40 12.83 8.26
C PHE A 413 -0.20 12.62 9.19
N ARG A 414 0.60 11.58 8.93
CA ARG A 414 1.85 11.31 9.65
C ARG A 414 3.03 11.12 8.70
N TRP A 415 4.12 11.79 9.03
CA TRP A 415 5.42 11.57 8.40
C TRP A 415 5.97 10.19 8.76
N ILE A 416 5.99 9.87 10.06
CA ILE A 416 6.54 8.63 10.61
C ILE A 416 5.41 7.62 10.87
N ILE A 417 5.59 6.41 10.37
CA ILE A 417 4.69 5.27 10.56
C ILE A 417 5.55 4.01 10.73
N GLU A 418 5.73 3.56 11.98
CA GLU A 418 6.54 2.38 12.30
C GLU A 418 5.85 1.09 11.82
N GLU A 419 4.59 0.89 12.23
CA GLU A 419 3.75 -0.23 11.79
C GLU A 419 2.75 0.20 10.70
N GLY A 420 2.69 -0.59 9.62
CA GLY A 420 1.67 -0.48 8.58
C GLY A 420 0.27 -0.81 9.09
N PHE A 421 -0.36 0.15 9.77
CA PHE A 421 -1.70 -0.01 10.35
C PHE A 421 -2.77 -0.07 9.26
N ASN A 422 -3.28 -1.29 9.02
CA ASN A 422 -4.56 -1.62 8.38
C ASN A 422 -5.00 -3.00 8.84
#